data_AF-A0A6M3XTC5-F1
#
_entry.id   AF-A0A6M3XTC5-F1
#
_cell.length_a   1.000
_cell.length_b   1.000
_cell.length_c   1.000
_cell.angle_alpha   90.00
_cell.angle_beta   90.00
_cell.angle_gamma   90.00
#
_symmetry.space_group_name_H-M   'P 1'
#
loop_
_entity.id
_entity.type
_entity.pdbx_description
1 polymer ?
#
loop_
_entity_poly.entity_id
_entity_poly.type
_entity_poly.pdbx_seq_one_letter_code
_entity_poly.pdbx_strand_id
1 'polypeptide(L)'
;MTTSNSEITKKKDSYMLEDSGNRREFSTGAVRDCVEGKGRFDLIPPFALTALALHYERGSLKYGDRNWERGIPISRFMDSCIRHLVRYMKGGREEPHLVAAMWNIVGAVETLERIELGLLPVTLDDLPYPLLQKRSFVELNEASRDNIRVNEQGMVVEEL
;
A
#
# COMPACT_ATOMS: atom_id res chain seq x y z
N MET A 1 -37.72 -50.35 15.65
CA MET A 1 -37.58 -48.90 15.44
C MET A 1 -36.11 -48.55 15.58
N THR A 2 -35.40 -48.48 14.47
CA THR A 2 -33.96 -48.23 14.41
C THR A 2 -33.75 -47.03 13.51
N THR A 3 -33.56 -45.85 14.09
CA THR A 3 -33.15 -44.67 13.35
C THR A 3 -31.66 -44.44 13.54
N SER A 4 -30.95 -44.82 12.47
CA SER A 4 -29.61 -44.44 12.02
C SER A 4 -29.14 -43.05 12.49
N ASN A 5 -28.03 -43.02 13.23
CA ASN A 5 -27.18 -41.85 13.40
C ASN A 5 -26.49 -41.55 12.06
N SER A 6 -26.91 -40.51 11.35
CA SER A 6 -26.14 -39.97 10.23
C SER A 6 -24.95 -39.20 10.78
N GLU A 7 -23.77 -39.79 10.69
CA GLU A 7 -22.48 -39.14 10.95
C GLU A 7 -22.32 -37.94 10.01
N ILE A 8 -22.39 -36.73 10.57
CA ILE A 8 -21.98 -35.51 9.89
C ILE A 8 -20.45 -35.49 9.90
N THR A 9 -19.83 -36.04 8.85
CA THR A 9 -18.41 -35.85 8.58
C THR A 9 -18.17 -34.40 8.20
N LYS A 10 -17.76 -33.57 9.16
CA LYS A 10 -17.23 -32.23 8.90
C LYS A 10 -15.97 -32.34 8.04
N LYS A 11 -16.07 -31.91 6.78
CA LYS A 11 -14.93 -31.73 5.87
C LYS A 11 -14.00 -30.70 6.51
N LYS A 12 -12.80 -31.14 6.91
CA LYS A 12 -11.76 -30.27 7.47
C LYS A 12 -11.10 -29.57 6.29
N ASP A 13 -11.55 -28.36 5.96
CA ASP A 13 -10.84 -27.54 5.00
C ASP A 13 -9.42 -27.32 5.54
N SER A 14 -8.44 -27.92 4.86
CA SER A 14 -7.04 -27.81 5.21
C SER A 14 -6.61 -26.37 4.94
N TYR A 15 -6.47 -25.58 5.99
CA TYR A 15 -5.87 -24.26 5.92
C TYR A 15 -4.42 -24.42 5.46
N MET A 16 -4.14 -24.09 4.20
CA MET A 16 -2.80 -24.10 3.63
C MET A 16 -2.15 -22.75 3.90
N LEU A 17 -1.00 -22.78 4.58
CA LEU A 17 -0.18 -21.59 4.79
C LEU A 17 0.57 -21.28 3.50
N GLU A 18 0.48 -20.04 3.02
CA GLU A 18 1.34 -19.54 1.96
C GLU A 18 2.79 -19.53 2.44
N ASP A 19 3.68 -20.02 1.59
CA ASP A 19 5.04 -20.36 1.96
C ASP A 19 5.98 -20.05 0.79
N SER A 20 6.93 -19.12 0.98
CA SER A 20 7.88 -18.75 -0.08
C SER A 20 8.98 -19.79 -0.33
N GLY A 21 9.08 -20.84 0.52
CA GLY A 21 10.16 -21.82 0.50
C GLY A 21 11.46 -21.37 1.17
N ASN A 22 11.61 -20.08 1.49
CA ASN A 22 12.79 -19.52 2.15
C ASN A 22 12.56 -19.33 3.66
N ARG A 23 13.61 -19.44 4.49
CA ARG A 23 13.48 -19.44 5.96
C ARG A 23 14.44 -18.46 6.61
N ARG A 24 13.94 -17.79 7.64
CA ARG A 24 14.73 -17.08 8.63
C ARG A 24 14.61 -17.79 9.97
N GLU A 25 15.72 -18.26 10.50
CA GLU A 25 15.82 -18.83 11.83
C GLU A 25 16.28 -17.76 12.84
N PHE A 26 15.71 -17.79 14.03
CA PHE A 26 16.07 -16.91 15.14
C PHE A 26 16.84 -17.71 16.20
N SER A 27 17.67 -17.04 17.00
CA SER A 27 18.44 -17.69 18.07
C SER A 27 17.58 -18.38 19.13
N THR A 28 16.26 -18.09 19.17
CA THR A 28 15.27 -18.76 20.01
C THR A 28 14.78 -20.10 19.44
N GLY A 29 15.23 -20.50 18.25
CA GLY A 29 14.74 -21.67 17.50
C GLY A 29 13.44 -21.41 16.73
N ALA A 30 12.91 -20.18 16.77
CA ALA A 30 11.76 -19.81 15.94
C ALA A 30 12.18 -19.74 14.46
N VAL A 31 11.28 -20.14 13.56
CA VAL A 31 11.47 -20.04 12.11
C VAL A 31 10.31 -19.25 11.51
N ARG A 32 10.62 -18.28 10.64
CA ARG A 32 9.62 -17.52 9.87
C ARG A 32 10.00 -17.50 8.40
N ASP A 33 8.99 -17.32 7.58
CA ASP A 33 9.17 -17.11 6.14
C ASP A 33 9.97 -15.82 5.87
N CYS A 34 10.70 -15.78 4.76
CA CYS A 34 11.48 -14.60 4.39
C CYS A 34 10.59 -13.39 4.08
N VAL A 35 11.13 -12.18 4.32
CA VAL A 35 10.42 -10.90 4.20
C VAL A 35 10.58 -10.27 2.80
N GLU A 36 11.47 -10.81 1.98
CA GLU A 36 11.72 -10.31 0.63
C GLU A 36 10.46 -10.27 -0.23
N GLY A 37 10.26 -9.19 -0.98
CA GLY A 37 9.07 -9.00 -1.81
C GLY A 37 7.80 -8.55 -1.08
N LYS A 38 7.74 -8.65 0.25
CA LYS A 38 6.50 -8.42 1.05
C LYS A 38 6.40 -7.03 1.69
N GLY A 39 7.45 -6.21 1.53
CA GLY A 39 7.56 -4.89 2.14
C GLY A 39 8.05 -4.91 3.59
N ARG A 40 8.58 -3.77 4.06
CA ARG A 40 9.12 -3.57 5.40
C ARG A 40 8.25 -2.61 6.21
N PHE A 41 7.04 -3.04 6.54
CA PHE A 41 6.09 -2.25 7.33
C PHE A 41 6.65 -1.84 8.70
N ASP A 42 7.53 -2.66 9.28
CA ASP A 42 8.24 -2.38 10.54
C ASP A 42 9.14 -1.14 10.48
N LEU A 43 9.54 -0.72 9.28
CA LEU A 43 10.38 0.47 9.08
C LEU A 43 9.57 1.75 8.82
N ILE A 44 8.25 1.66 8.69
CA ILE A 44 7.42 2.85 8.47
C ILE A 44 7.33 3.64 9.79
N PRO A 45 7.63 4.96 9.81
CA PRO A 45 7.57 5.75 11.03
C PRO A 45 6.19 5.69 11.69
N PRO A 46 6.07 5.21 12.95
CA PRO A 46 4.77 4.97 13.56
C PRO A 46 3.94 6.25 13.75
N PHE A 47 4.59 7.40 13.98
CA PHE A 47 3.88 8.67 14.07
C PHE A 47 3.24 9.10 12.73
N ALA A 48 3.86 8.77 11.59
CA ALA A 48 3.27 9.06 10.30
C ALA A 48 2.03 8.18 10.05
N LEU A 49 2.09 6.90 10.42
CA LEU A 49 0.94 5.99 10.33
C LEU A 49 -0.24 6.48 11.18
N THR A 50 0.01 6.80 12.45
CA THR A 50 -1.04 7.32 13.34
C THR A 50 -1.61 8.64 12.82
N ALA A 51 -0.76 9.55 12.34
CA ALA A 51 -1.22 10.82 11.80
C ALA A 51 -2.10 10.63 10.55
N LEU A 52 -1.73 9.71 9.65
CA LEU A 52 -2.54 9.37 8.48
C LEU A 52 -3.88 8.78 8.89
N ALA A 53 -3.91 7.85 9.86
CA ALA A 53 -5.14 7.26 10.37
C ALA A 53 -6.09 8.31 10.95
N LEU A 54 -5.58 9.26 11.74
CA LEU A 54 -6.36 10.39 12.27
C LEU A 54 -6.87 11.31 11.15
N HIS A 55 -6.14 11.44 10.04
CA HIS A 55 -6.62 12.19 8.88
C HIS A 55 -7.80 11.48 8.20
N TYR A 56 -7.75 10.15 8.06
CA TYR A 56 -8.88 9.35 7.59
C TYR A 56 -10.10 9.46 8.51
N GLU A 57 -9.91 9.40 9.84
CA GLU A 57 -10.98 9.58 10.82
C GLU A 57 -11.69 10.93 10.66
N ARG A 58 -10.92 12.03 10.58
CA ARG A 58 -11.50 13.37 10.35
C ARG A 58 -12.25 13.45 9.02
N GLY A 59 -11.72 12.80 7.99
CA GLY A 59 -12.36 12.68 6.69
C GLY A 59 -13.68 11.92 6.77
N SER A 60 -13.73 10.81 7.51
CA SER A 60 -14.94 9.99 7.62
C SER A 60 -16.05 10.68 8.41
N LEU A 61 -15.71 11.44 9.45
CA LEU A 61 -16.67 12.30 10.17
C LEU A 61 -17.33 13.34 9.24
N LYS A 62 -16.61 13.81 8.21
CA LYS A 62 -17.09 14.84 7.29
C LYS A 62 -17.81 14.28 6.06
N TYR A 63 -17.28 13.21 5.47
CA TYR A 63 -17.73 12.69 4.17
C TYR A 63 -18.36 11.29 4.25
N GLY A 64 -18.42 10.71 5.46
CA GLY A 64 -18.81 9.32 5.67
C GLY A 64 -17.65 8.35 5.48
N ASP A 65 -17.81 7.15 6.05
CA ASP A 65 -16.85 6.07 5.90
C ASP A 65 -16.68 5.69 4.41
N ARG A 66 -15.46 5.31 4.03
CA ARG A 66 -15.15 4.73 2.71
C ARG A 66 -15.49 5.66 1.51
N ASN A 67 -15.77 6.95 1.73
CA ASN A 67 -16.12 7.88 0.65
C ASN A 67 -15.04 7.95 -0.45
N TRP A 68 -13.77 7.85 -0.07
CA TRP A 68 -12.63 7.89 -1.00
C TRP A 68 -12.61 6.71 -1.98
N GLU A 69 -13.24 5.58 -1.64
CA GLU A 69 -13.27 4.37 -2.49
C GLU A 69 -14.11 4.53 -3.75
N ARG A 70 -14.96 5.57 -3.78
CA ARG A 70 -15.80 5.91 -4.94
C ARG A 70 -14.99 6.40 -6.14
N GLY A 71 -13.70 6.64 -5.95
CA GLY A 71 -12.80 7.17 -6.95
C GLY A 71 -12.78 8.70 -6.96
N ILE A 72 -11.57 9.26 -7.06
CA ILE A 72 -11.32 10.70 -7.18
C ILE A 72 -10.33 10.86 -8.34
N PRO A 73 -10.53 11.80 -9.28
CA PRO A 73 -9.61 11.97 -10.40
C PRO A 73 -8.19 12.30 -9.92
N ILE A 74 -7.18 11.75 -10.60
CA ILE A 74 -5.76 11.89 -10.21
C ILE A 74 -5.35 13.37 -10.16
N SER A 75 -5.82 14.20 -11.09
CA SER A 75 -5.58 15.64 -11.11
C SER A 75 -6.02 16.33 -9.81
N ARG A 76 -7.08 15.84 -9.14
CA ARG A 76 -7.59 16.39 -7.88
C ARG A 76 -6.72 16.04 -6.70
N PHE A 77 -6.21 14.82 -6.65
CA PHE A 77 -5.20 14.45 -5.67
C PHE A 77 -3.94 15.30 -5.83
N MET A 78 -3.46 15.46 -7.07
CA MET A 78 -2.24 16.23 -7.36
C MET A 78 -2.36 17.71 -7.01
N ASP A 79 -3.44 18.38 -7.42
CA ASP A 79 -3.69 19.78 -7.05
C ASP A 79 -3.75 19.96 -5.53
N SER A 80 -4.52 19.12 -4.85
CA SER A 80 -4.68 19.19 -3.40
C SER A 80 -3.36 18.96 -2.67
N CYS A 81 -2.59 17.93 -3.06
CA CYS A 81 -1.26 17.65 -2.54
C CYS A 81 -0.33 18.86 -2.63
N ILE A 82 -0.19 19.43 -3.84
CA ILE A 82 0.69 20.58 -4.10
C ILE A 82 0.25 21.78 -3.26
N ARG A 83 -1.06 22.07 -3.16
CA ARG A 83 -1.55 23.18 -2.33
C ARG A 83 -1.21 23.00 -0.85
N HIS A 84 -1.30 21.79 -0.31
CA HIS A 84 -0.91 21.51 1.07
C HIS A 84 0.62 21.67 1.27
N LEU A 85 1.44 21.19 0.35
CA LEU A 85 2.90 21.35 0.40
C LEU A 85 3.31 22.83 0.33
N VAL A 86 2.76 23.58 -0.63
CA VAL A 86 3.02 25.02 -0.78
C VAL A 86 2.61 25.79 0.47
N ARG A 87 1.47 25.48 1.09
CA ARG A 87 1.05 26.09 2.37
C ARG A 87 2.05 25.81 3.48
N TYR A 88 2.49 24.57 3.63
CA TYR A 88 3.50 24.21 4.63
C TYR A 88 4.82 24.96 4.42
N MET A 89 5.28 25.04 3.17
CA MET A 89 6.51 25.77 2.78
C MET A 89 6.41 27.27 3.08
N LYS A 90 5.22 27.85 2.98
CA LYS A 90 4.94 29.25 3.37
C LYS A 90 4.84 29.45 4.89
N GLY A 91 5.03 28.40 5.70
CA GLY A 91 4.93 28.46 7.15
C GLY A 91 3.53 28.17 7.73
N GLY A 92 2.58 27.72 6.91
CA GLY A 92 1.23 27.33 7.36
C GLY A 92 1.27 26.15 8.33
N ARG A 93 0.52 26.25 9.43
CA ARG A 93 0.47 25.25 10.54
C ARG A 93 -0.94 25.11 11.12
N GLU A 94 -1.94 25.71 10.48
CA GLU A 94 -3.34 25.72 10.89
C GLU A 94 -4.01 24.33 10.78
N GLU A 95 -3.45 23.45 9.95
CA GLU A 95 -3.87 22.07 9.79
C GLU A 95 -2.62 21.19 9.55
N PRO A 96 -2.73 19.84 9.65
CA PRO A 96 -1.59 18.95 9.41
C PRO A 96 -1.31 18.82 7.90
N HIS A 97 -0.81 19.89 7.26
CA HIS A 97 -0.65 19.95 5.80
C HIS A 97 0.20 18.81 5.22
N LEU A 98 1.30 18.42 5.89
CA LEU A 98 2.14 17.31 5.40
C LEU A 98 1.37 15.98 5.37
N VAL A 99 0.51 15.74 6.35
CA VAL A 99 -0.32 14.53 6.43
C VAL A 99 -1.43 14.59 5.39
N ALA A 100 -2.03 15.76 5.17
CA ALA A 100 -3.01 15.95 4.11
C ALA A 100 -2.38 15.73 2.71
N ALA A 101 -1.17 16.22 2.47
CA ALA A 101 -0.42 15.94 1.26
C ALA A 101 -0.14 14.43 1.10
N MET A 102 0.34 13.77 2.15
CA MET A 102 0.56 12.32 2.16
C MET A 102 -0.73 11.53 1.86
N TRP A 103 -1.87 11.93 2.44
CA TRP A 103 -3.17 11.30 2.16
C TRP A 103 -3.53 11.38 0.68
N ASN A 104 -3.29 12.53 0.03
CA ASN A 104 -3.55 12.68 -1.40
C ASN A 104 -2.63 11.79 -2.26
N ILE A 105 -1.36 11.65 -1.88
CA ILE A 105 -0.43 10.75 -2.58
C ILE A 105 -0.88 9.29 -2.44
N VAL A 106 -1.20 8.84 -1.22
CA VAL A 106 -1.69 7.47 -0.98
C VAL A 106 -2.98 7.21 -1.76
N GLY A 107 -3.92 8.16 -1.77
CA GLY A 107 -5.16 8.04 -2.53
C GLY A 107 -4.95 7.97 -4.04
N ALA A 108 -3.98 8.72 -4.59
CA ALA A 108 -3.63 8.64 -6.00
C ALA A 108 -3.03 7.28 -6.37
N VAL A 109 -2.10 6.76 -5.57
CA VAL A 109 -1.50 5.42 -5.78
C VAL A 109 -2.57 4.33 -5.78
N GLU A 110 -3.44 4.34 -4.76
CA GLU A 110 -4.54 3.37 -4.65
C GLU A 110 -5.54 3.49 -5.81
N THR A 111 -5.81 4.70 -6.29
CA THR A 111 -6.71 4.92 -7.43
C THR A 111 -6.12 4.37 -8.72
N LEU A 112 -4.84 4.64 -9.00
CA LEU A 112 -4.15 4.11 -10.18
C LEU A 112 -4.11 2.58 -10.16
N GLU A 113 -3.76 1.97 -9.02
CA GLU A 113 -3.75 0.51 -8.89
C GLU A 113 -5.14 -0.09 -9.14
N ARG A 114 -6.19 0.51 -8.58
CA ARG A 114 -7.56 0.07 -8.84
C ARG A 114 -8.02 0.26 -10.29
N ILE A 115 -7.48 1.24 -11.00
CA ILE A 115 -7.72 1.40 -12.45
C ILE A 115 -7.06 0.24 -13.21
N GLU A 116 -5.80 -0.07 -12.92
CA GLU A 116 -5.06 -1.19 -13.55
C GLU A 116 -5.75 -2.55 -13.28
N LEU A 117 -6.26 -2.75 -12.07
CA LEU A 117 -7.03 -3.94 -11.70
C LEU A 117 -8.46 -3.97 -12.28
N GLY A 118 -8.90 -2.94 -13.02
CA GLY A 118 -10.24 -2.84 -13.59
C GLY A 118 -11.37 -2.59 -12.58
N LEU A 119 -11.03 -2.17 -11.36
CA LEU A 119 -11.97 -1.89 -10.26
C LEU A 119 -12.53 -0.46 -10.32
N LEU A 120 -11.81 0.47 -10.97
CA LEU A 120 -12.22 1.86 -11.16
C LEU A 120 -12.16 2.28 -12.64
N PRO A 121 -12.95 3.27 -13.07
CA PRO A 121 -12.93 3.75 -14.45
C PRO A 121 -11.58 4.39 -14.83
N VAL A 122 -11.04 4.03 -16.00
CA VAL A 122 -9.82 4.64 -16.58
C VAL A 122 -9.89 6.16 -16.73
N THR A 123 -11.10 6.73 -16.79
CA THR A 123 -11.32 8.18 -16.89
C THR A 123 -10.93 8.94 -15.63
N LEU A 124 -10.73 8.26 -14.50
CA LEU A 124 -10.20 8.89 -13.28
C LEU A 124 -8.71 9.20 -13.40
N ASP A 125 -7.99 8.52 -14.29
CA ASP A 125 -6.63 8.86 -14.65
C ASP A 125 -6.60 9.98 -15.70
N ASP A 126 -6.86 11.21 -15.22
CA ASP A 126 -7.17 12.38 -16.03
C ASP A 126 -5.96 13.33 -16.24
N LEU A 127 -4.75 12.89 -15.92
CA LEU A 127 -3.54 13.67 -16.17
C LEU A 127 -3.16 13.68 -17.66
N PRO A 128 -2.58 14.77 -18.17
CA PRO A 128 -2.04 14.80 -19.53
C PRO A 128 -0.79 13.91 -19.60
N TYR A 129 -0.88 12.79 -20.30
CA TYR A 129 0.16 11.75 -20.39
C TYR A 129 1.29 11.90 -21.44
N PRO A 130 1.50 13.01 -22.20
CA PRO A 130 2.23 12.85 -23.47
C PRO A 130 3.75 12.66 -23.36
N LEU A 131 4.37 12.34 -22.21
CA LEU A 131 5.83 12.25 -22.12
C LEU A 131 6.47 11.07 -21.35
N LEU A 132 5.74 10.13 -20.73
CA LEU A 132 6.39 9.01 -20.03
C LEU A 132 5.67 7.68 -20.28
N GLN A 133 6.46 6.64 -20.57
CA GLN A 133 6.01 5.27 -20.88
C GLN A 133 5.07 4.74 -19.80
N LYS A 134 3.97 4.11 -20.22
CA LYS A 134 3.07 3.36 -19.33
C LYS A 134 3.84 2.18 -18.73
N ARG A 135 4.33 2.34 -17.51
CA ARG A 135 4.76 1.22 -16.66
C ARG A 135 3.98 1.29 -15.36
N SER A 136 3.49 0.16 -14.88
CA SER A 136 2.79 0.08 -13.61
C SER A 136 3.76 0.30 -12.43
N PHE A 137 3.24 0.66 -11.26
CA PHE A 137 4.06 0.80 -10.05
C PHE A 137 4.77 -0.51 -9.67
N VAL A 138 4.12 -1.65 -9.91
CA VAL A 138 4.71 -2.98 -9.71
C VAL A 138 5.90 -3.20 -10.64
N GLU A 139 5.75 -2.89 -11.93
CA GLU A 139 6.83 -3.02 -12.93
C GLU A 139 8.04 -2.13 -12.61
N LEU A 140 7.82 -0.93 -12.08
CA LEU A 140 8.91 -0.04 -11.64
C LEU A 140 9.69 -0.62 -10.46
N ASN A 141 9.00 -1.24 -9.50
CA ASN A 141 9.63 -1.83 -8.33
C ASN A 141 10.39 -3.12 -8.65
N GLU A 142 9.90 -3.92 -9.60
CA GLU A 142 10.59 -5.12 -10.07
C GLU A 142 11.87 -4.76 -10.83
N ALA A 143 11.79 -3.82 -11.79
CA ALA A 143 12.95 -3.37 -12.55
C ALA A 143 14.05 -2.72 -11.68
N SER A 144 13.69 -2.14 -10.53
CA SER A 144 14.65 -1.56 -9.59
C SER A 144 15.44 -2.61 -8.81
N ARG A 145 14.85 -3.81 -8.56
CA ARG A 145 15.50 -4.89 -7.81
C ARG A 145 16.59 -5.58 -8.61
N ASP A 146 16.41 -5.70 -9.92
CA ASP A 146 17.38 -6.33 -10.81
C ASP A 146 18.72 -5.56 -10.90
N ASN A 147 18.73 -4.28 -10.50
CA ASN A 147 19.89 -3.40 -10.56
C ASN A 147 20.63 -3.20 -9.22
N ILE A 148 20.17 -3.84 -8.12
CA ILE A 148 20.73 -3.64 -6.78
C ILE A 148 21.46 -4.92 -6.34
N ARG A 149 22.78 -4.86 -6.21
CA ARG A 149 23.56 -5.91 -5.53
C ARG A 149 23.67 -5.58 -4.04
N VAL A 150 23.33 -6.54 -3.18
CA VAL A 150 23.50 -6.45 -1.72
C VAL A 150 24.57 -7.42 -1.22
N ASN A 151 25.34 -7.01 -0.21
CA ASN A 151 26.31 -7.90 0.45
C ASN A 151 25.63 -8.86 1.44
N GLU A 152 26.43 -9.72 2.07
CA GLU A 152 25.99 -10.70 3.07
C GLU A 152 25.29 -10.07 4.29
N GLN A 153 25.46 -8.76 4.51
CA GLN A 153 24.82 -7.99 5.58
C GLN A 153 23.57 -7.22 5.10
N GLY A 154 23.17 -7.38 3.84
CA GLY A 154 22.01 -6.72 3.25
C GLY A 154 22.24 -5.25 2.88
N MET A 155 23.48 -4.77 2.84
CA MET A 155 23.83 -3.41 2.41
C MET A 155 24.07 -3.38 0.90
N VAL A 156 23.55 -2.35 0.23
CA VAL A 156 23.78 -2.10 -1.21
C VAL A 156 25.26 -1.86 -1.45
N VAL A 157 25.85 -2.64 -2.37
CA VAL A 157 27.29 -2.60 -2.67
C VAL A 157 27.63 -1.90 -4.00
N GLU A 158 26.68 -1.74 -4.93
CA GLU A 158 26.81 -0.90 -6.14
C GLU A 158 25.45 -0.76 -6.86
N GLU A 159 25.18 0.42 -7.44
CA GLU A 159 24.15 0.61 -8.50
C GLU A 159 24.80 0.31 -9.85
N LEU A 160 24.19 -0.55 -10.68
CA LEU A 160 24.65 -0.85 -12.06
C LEU A 160 24.30 0.27 -13.04
#